data_AF-A0A1I5H668-F1
#
_entry.id   AF-A0A1I5H668-F1
#
_cell.length_a   1.000
_cell.length_b   1.000
_cell.length_c   1.000
_cell.angle_alpha   90.00
_cell.angle_beta   90.00
_cell.angle_gamma   90.00
#
_symmetry.space_group_name_H-M   'P 1'
#
loop_
_entity.id
_entity.type
_entity.pdbx_description
1 polymer ?
#
loop_
_entity_poly.entity_id
_entity_poly.type
_entity_poly.pdbx_seq_one_letter_code
_entity_poly.pdbx_strand_id
1 'polypeptide(L)' 'MTVIALSARRGSLSSLENAYAVAIQLRESTGVDQFVVRTENPIQPFRVSRCRPHHPESLLALVA' A
#
# COMPACT_ATOMS: atom_id res chain seq x y z
N MET A 1 3.64 -1.68 -21.72
CA MET A 1 4.00 -1.67 -20.28
C MET A 1 5.38 -2.28 -20.13
N THR A 2 6.38 -1.48 -19.80
CA THR A 2 7.74 -1.95 -19.55
C THR A 2 7.78 -2.64 -18.20
N VAL A 3 8.06 -3.94 -18.17
CA VAL A 3 8.24 -4.69 -16.92
C VAL A 3 9.57 -4.24 -16.32
N ILE A 4 9.52 -3.40 -15.28
CA ILE A 4 10.70 -3.10 -14.49
C ILE A 4 11.02 -4.35 -13.68
N ALA A 5 12.11 -5.04 -14.02
CA ALA A 5 12.62 -6.15 -13.22
C ALA A 5 13.18 -5.60 -11.90
N LEU A 6 12.32 -5.53 -10.88
CA LEU A 6 12.73 -5.17 -9.52
C LEU A 6 13.58 -6.29 -8.93
N SER A 7 14.53 -5.96 -8.06
CA SER A 7 15.22 -7.00 -7.28
C SER A 7 14.21 -7.76 -6.43
N ALA A 8 14.46 -9.04 -6.16
CA ALA A 8 13.56 -9.89 -5.36
C ALA A 8 13.21 -9.24 -4.01
N ARG A 9 14.20 -8.61 -3.35
CA ARG A 9 13.99 -7.86 -2.10
C ARG A 9 13.02 -6.69 -2.29
N ARG A 10 13.14 -5.91 -3.37
CA ARG A 10 12.23 -4.80 -3.64
C ARG A 10 10.82 -5.31 -3.92
N GLY A 11 10.67 -6.36 -4.74
CA GLY A 11 9.37 -6.97 -5.02
C GLY A 11 8.67 -7.47 -3.76
N SER A 12 9.42 -8.09 -2.84
CA SER A 12 8.91 -8.47 -1.53
C SER A 12 8.48 -7.25 -0.71
N LEU A 13 9.36 -6.25 -0.53
CA LEU A 13 9.05 -5.04 0.27
C LEU A 13 7.89 -4.22 -0.28
N SER A 14 7.71 -4.21 -1.60
CA SER A 14 6.63 -3.48 -2.28
C SER A 14 5.41 -4.36 -2.56
N SER A 15 5.23 -5.47 -1.84
CA SER A 15 4.06 -6.33 -2.00
C SER A 15 2.83 -5.76 -1.29
N LEU A 16 1.65 -6.27 -1.64
CA LEU A 16 0.40 -5.87 -1.01
C LEU A 16 0.36 -6.32 0.45
N GLU A 17 0.85 -7.52 0.73
CA GLU A 17 0.90 -8.12 2.06
C GLU A 17 1.74 -7.25 3.01
N ASN A 18 2.91 -6.78 2.54
CA ASN A 18 3.74 -5.88 3.33
C ASN A 18 3.09 -4.51 3.53
N ALA A 19 2.42 -3.95 2.51
CA ALA A 19 1.66 -2.71 2.68
C ALA A 19 0.52 -2.87 3.71
N TYR A 20 -0.16 -4.02 3.71
CA TYR A 20 -1.22 -4.33 4.68
C TYR A 20 -0.67 -4.50 6.10
N ALA A 21 0.46 -5.20 6.27
CA ALA A 21 1.13 -5.32 7.56
C ALA A 21 1.54 -3.96 8.14
N VAL A 22 2.04 -3.04 7.29
CA VAL A 22 2.33 -1.66 7.69
C VAL A 22 1.07 -0.91 8.10
N ALA A 23 -0.05 -1.10 7.38
CA ALA A 23 -1.32 -0.48 7.74
C ALA A 23 -1.83 -0.94 9.12
N ILE A 24 -1.69 -2.22 9.46
CA ILE A 24 -2.00 -2.73 10.81
C ILE A 24 -1.15 -2.02 11.87
N GLN A 25 0.18 -2.03 11.71
CA GLN A 25 1.09 -1.41 12.67
C GLN A 25 0.82 0.09 12.86
N LEU A 26 0.49 0.80 11.77
CA LEU A 26 0.13 2.20 11.82
C LEU A 26 -1.23 2.42 12.51
N ARG A 27 -2.23 1.57 12.27
CA ARG A 27 -3.51 1.64 12.97
C ARG A 27 -3.33 1.41 14.46
N GLU A 28 -2.61 0.38 14.85
CA GLU A 28 -2.34 0.04 16.26
C GLU A 28 -1.58 1.15 16.99
N SER A 29 -0.59 1.77 16.33
CA SER A 29 0.22 2.82 16.94
C SER A 29 -0.43 4.20 16.98
N THR A 30 -1.32 4.52 16.03
CA THR A 30 -1.89 5.87 15.89
C THR A 30 -3.38 5.95 16.21
N GLY A 31 -4.11 4.84 16.19
CA GLY A 31 -5.57 4.82 16.27
C GLY A 31 -6.27 5.47 15.06
N VAL A 32 -5.54 5.80 13.99
CA VAL A 32 -6.09 6.45 12.78
C VAL A 32 -6.30 5.42 11.68
N ASP A 33 -7.40 5.56 10.93
CA ASP A 33 -7.77 4.65 9.83
C ASP A 33 -6.65 4.64 8.78
N GLN A 34 -6.32 3.45 8.28
CA GLN A 34 -5.29 3.28 7.26
C GLN A 34 -5.89 2.71 5.98
N PHE A 35 -5.60 3.36 4.87
CA PHE A 35 -6.06 3.01 3.53
C PHE A 35 -4.87 2.47 2.73
N VAL A 36 -4.94 1.21 2.31
CA VAL A 36 -3.97 0.63 1.38
C VAL A 36 -4.48 0.87 -0.03
N VAL A 37 -3.72 1.61 -0.82
CA VAL A 37 -4.11 2.01 -2.18
C VAL A 37 -3.13 1.49 -3.22
N ARG A 38 -3.65 1.10 -4.38
CA ARG A 38 -2.86 0.85 -5.58
C ARG A 38 -2.38 2.17 -6.17
N THR A 39 -1.13 2.22 -6.62
CA THR A 39 -0.59 3.36 -7.34
C THR A 39 -0.28 2.99 -8.79
N GLU A 40 -0.09 4.00 -9.64
CA GLU A 40 0.39 3.84 -11.01
C GLU A 40 1.93 3.77 -11.10
N ASN A 41 2.63 3.85 -9.96
CA ASN A 41 4.09 3.77 -9.90
C ASN A 41 4.54 2.30 -9.78
N PRO A 42 5.19 1.72 -10.81
CA PRO A 42 5.63 0.33 -10.79
C PRO A 42 6.69 0.02 -9.72
N ILE A 43 7.40 1.02 -9.19
CA ILE A 43 8.42 0.86 -8.13
C ILE A 43 7.78 0.95 -6.73
N GLN A 44 6.59 1.56 -6.63
CA GLN A 44 5.80 1.66 -5.40
C GLN A 44 4.33 1.32 -5.70
N PRO A 45 4.02 0.08 -6.11
CA PRO A 45 2.68 -0.31 -6.55
C PRO A 45 1.60 -0.16 -5.48
N PHE A 46 1.99 -0.14 -4.20
CA PHE A 46 1.07 0.05 -3.08
C PHE A 46 1.57 1.14 -2.14
N ARG A 47 0.64 1.88 -1.55
CA ARG A 47 0.90 2.92 -0.57
C ARG A 47 -0.12 2.83 0.57
N VAL A 48 0.34 3.13 1.79
CA VAL A 48 -0.55 3.35 2.95
C VAL A 48 -0.79 4.84 3.11
N SER A 49 -2.04 5.23 3.29
CA SER A 49 -2.49 6.62 3.47
C SER A 49 -3.43 6.71 4.66
N ARG A 50 -3.38 7.82 5.39
CA ARG A 50 -4.39 8.18 6.42
C ARG A 50 -5.60 8.88 5.81
N CYS A 51 -5.46 9.41 4.60
CA CYS A 51 -6.53 10.05 3.87
C CYS A 51 -7.24 9.03 2.99
N ARG A 52 -8.57 9.04 3.04
CA ARG A 52 -9.41 8.28 2.11
C ARG A 52 -9.03 8.68 0.66
N PRO A 53 -8.78 7.72 -0.24
CA PRO A 53 -8.47 8.03 -1.63
C PRO A 53 -9.66 8.70 -2.32
N HIS A 54 -9.38 9.64 -3.22
CA HIS A 54 -10.39 10.25 -4.09
C HIS A 54 -11.00 9.24 -5.08
N HIS A 55 -10.20 8.26 -5.48
CA HIS A 55 -10.53 7.20 -6.43
C HIS A 55 -10.81 5.89 -5.68
N PRO A 56 -12.07 5.55 -5.37
CA PRO A 56 -12.38 4.35 -4.59
C PRO A 56 -11.92 3.05 -5.27
N GLU A 57 -11.80 3.02 -6.59
CA GLU A 57 -11.27 1.91 -7.38
C GLU A 57 -9.79 1.60 -7.09
N SER A 58 -9.05 2.57 -6.55
CA SER A 58 -7.66 2.39 -6.12
C SER A 58 -7.54 1.80 -4.72
N LEU A 59 -8.62 1.81 -3.92
CA LEU A 59 -8.61 1.29 -2.57
C LEU A 59 -8.61 -0.24 -2.59
N LEU A 60 -7.59 -0.84 -1.98
CA LEU A 60 -7.46 -2.30 -1.89
C LEU A 60 -7.87 -2.82 -0.52
N ALA A 61 -7.58 -2.07 0.55
CA ALA A 61 -7.97 -2.43 1.91
C ALA A 61 -8.14 -1.18 2.78
N LEU A 62 -9.06 -1.28 3.74
CA LEU A 62 -9.21 -0.35 4.87
C LEU A 62 -8.90 -1.11 6.15
N VAL A 63 -8.04 -0.55 6.99
CA VAL A 63 -7.76 -1.01 8.35
C VAL A 63 -8.28 0.04 9.32
N ALA A 64 -9.31 -0.31 10.09
CA ALA A 64 -9.98 0.50 11.09
C ALA A 64 -10.04 -0.26 12.43
#